data_AF-A0A5E7RX29-F1
#
_entry.id   AF-A0A5E7RX29-F1
#
_cell.length_a   1.000
_cell.length_b   1.000
_cell.length_c   1.000
_cell.angle_alpha   90.00
_cell.angle_beta   90.00
_cell.angle_gamma   90.00
#
_symmetry.space_group_name_H-M   'P 1'
#
loop_
_entity.id
_entity.type
_entity.pdbx_description
1 polymer ?
#
loop_
_entity_poly.entity_id
_entity_poly.type
_entity_poly.pdbx_seq_one_letter_code
_entity_poly.pdbx_strand_id
1 'polypeptide(L)'
;MQRISSWTDLVAALGLFRYGTVTGGVAPTPLKAEWLNMVQEELANAILHYLPALDANDPTQLLQAIQASGGDYALKATTLAGYGILNAYTKPETDGLLAGKANWGITLAAYGIGDAYTKIATDGLLAGKANNATTLGGYGITDAYTQVATNGLLAGKANNATSLAGYGITDPVWTDWNATPKAIVAQASAEAGGVGTYALLMVGGSASSSYEPLYQGALVAGSACLFTNAGGASSSGTPAGTWKLMGTLYNHDAINPDSATLCLRVS
;
A
#
# COMPACT_ATOMS: atom_id res chain seq x y z
N MET A 1 -73.49 -50.23 -4.15
CA MET A 1 -74.96 -50.38 -4.13
C MET A 1 -75.52 -50.70 -5.51
N GLN A 2 -76.29 -51.78 -5.64
CA GLN A 2 -76.98 -52.12 -6.89
C GLN A 2 -78.22 -51.24 -7.08
N ARG A 3 -78.53 -50.83 -8.33
CA ARG A 3 -79.75 -50.07 -8.65
C ARG A 3 -80.98 -50.98 -8.69
N ILE A 4 -82.18 -50.40 -8.56
CA ILE A 4 -83.45 -51.13 -8.59
C ILE A 4 -83.67 -51.92 -9.89
N SER A 5 -83.06 -51.50 -11.01
CA SER A 5 -83.05 -52.24 -12.28
C SER A 5 -82.37 -53.61 -12.24
N SER A 6 -81.56 -53.87 -11.22
CA SER A 6 -80.94 -55.19 -11.02
C SER A 6 -81.93 -56.21 -10.46
N TRP A 7 -83.12 -55.75 -10.02
CA TRP A 7 -84.12 -56.53 -9.29
C TRP A 7 -85.51 -56.50 -9.98
N THR A 8 -85.72 -55.60 -10.93
CA THR A 8 -86.94 -55.54 -11.73
C THR A 8 -86.71 -54.80 -13.05
N ASP A 9 -87.31 -55.31 -14.13
CA ASP A 9 -87.29 -54.66 -15.46
C ASP A 9 -88.30 -53.51 -15.55
N LEU A 10 -89.16 -53.33 -14.54
CA LEU A 10 -90.19 -52.30 -14.50
C LEU A 10 -89.64 -50.96 -14.01
N VAL A 11 -88.60 -50.45 -14.67
CA VAL A 11 -87.84 -49.25 -14.29
C VAL A 11 -87.91 -48.18 -15.38
N ALA A 12 -87.56 -46.95 -15.00
CA ALA A 12 -87.33 -45.85 -15.94
C ALA A 12 -85.93 -45.98 -16.58
N ALA A 13 -85.61 -45.07 -17.50
CA ALA A 13 -84.26 -44.93 -18.03
C ALA A 13 -83.23 -44.82 -16.89
N LEU A 14 -82.02 -45.35 -17.13
CA LEU A 14 -80.92 -45.41 -16.15
C LEU A 14 -81.21 -46.28 -14.90
N GLY A 15 -82.29 -47.07 -14.92
CA GLY A 15 -82.60 -48.01 -13.85
C GLY A 15 -83.14 -47.36 -12.58
N LEU A 16 -83.88 -46.27 -12.74
CA LEU A 16 -84.53 -45.51 -11.67
C LEU A 16 -86.00 -45.93 -11.49
N PHE A 17 -86.61 -45.49 -10.38
CA PHE A 17 -88.05 -45.66 -10.16
C PHE A 17 -88.86 -44.97 -11.25
N ARG A 18 -89.89 -45.65 -11.77
CA ARG A 18 -90.89 -45.10 -12.68
C ARG A 18 -92.24 -44.98 -12.00
N TYR A 19 -92.94 -43.90 -12.27
CA TYR A 19 -94.34 -43.75 -11.89
C TYR A 19 -95.22 -44.68 -12.71
N GLY A 20 -96.25 -45.20 -12.08
CA GLY A 20 -97.31 -45.93 -12.78
C GLY A 20 -98.34 -44.96 -13.34
N THR A 21 -98.96 -45.30 -14.47
CA THR A 21 -100.08 -44.54 -15.02
C THR A 21 -101.23 -45.49 -15.34
N VAL A 22 -102.41 -45.20 -14.78
CA VAL A 22 -103.63 -45.97 -15.07
C VAL A 22 -104.11 -45.75 -16.51
N THR A 23 -103.95 -44.53 -17.02
CA THR A 23 -104.35 -44.14 -18.39
C THR A 23 -103.40 -44.68 -19.46
N GLY A 24 -102.11 -44.87 -19.14
CA GLY A 24 -101.11 -45.36 -20.08
C GLY A 24 -100.83 -46.87 -19.98
N GLY A 25 -101.49 -47.58 -19.07
CA GLY A 25 -101.27 -49.02 -18.85
C GLY A 25 -99.87 -49.38 -18.34
N VAL A 26 -99.09 -48.41 -17.87
CA VAL A 26 -97.72 -48.64 -17.38
C VAL A 26 -97.74 -48.89 -15.89
N ALA A 27 -97.37 -50.10 -15.47
CA ALA A 27 -97.24 -50.44 -14.06
C ALA A 27 -96.08 -49.66 -13.39
N PRO A 28 -96.25 -49.14 -12.15
CA PRO A 28 -95.16 -48.50 -11.40
C PRO A 28 -94.03 -49.48 -11.10
N THR A 29 -92.83 -48.96 -10.78
CA THR A 29 -91.73 -49.82 -10.29
C THR A 29 -92.13 -50.44 -8.95
N PRO A 30 -92.15 -51.78 -8.84
CA PRO A 30 -92.42 -52.43 -7.56
C PRO A 30 -91.24 -52.24 -6.60
N LEU A 31 -91.53 -51.97 -5.33
CA LEU A 31 -90.51 -52.00 -4.27
C LEU A 31 -90.20 -53.45 -3.93
N LYS A 32 -88.97 -53.89 -4.23
CA LYS A 32 -88.47 -55.23 -3.94
C LYS A 32 -87.87 -55.28 -2.55
N ALA A 33 -88.24 -56.29 -1.76
CA ALA A 33 -87.77 -56.44 -0.38
C ALA A 33 -86.24 -56.63 -0.33
N GLU A 34 -85.69 -57.32 -1.32
CA GLU A 34 -84.25 -57.56 -1.46
C GLU A 34 -83.47 -56.25 -1.65
N TRP A 35 -84.02 -55.30 -2.41
CA TRP A 35 -83.42 -53.98 -2.57
C TRP A 35 -83.49 -53.17 -1.28
N LEU A 36 -84.62 -53.20 -0.56
CA LEU A 36 -84.77 -52.54 0.74
C LEU A 36 -83.82 -53.11 1.79
N ASN A 37 -83.68 -54.44 1.85
CA ASN A 37 -82.74 -55.11 2.76
C ASN A 37 -81.30 -54.74 2.44
N MET A 38 -80.92 -54.68 1.15
CA MET A 38 -79.58 -54.26 0.75
C MET A 38 -79.27 -52.82 1.14
N VAL A 39 -80.22 -51.89 0.98
CA VAL A 39 -80.07 -50.51 1.45
C VAL A 39 -79.95 -50.46 2.98
N GLN A 40 -80.75 -51.24 3.70
CA GLN A 40 -80.70 -51.33 5.15
C GLN A 40 -79.34 -51.82 5.64
N GLU A 41 -78.81 -52.89 5.04
CA GLU A 41 -77.50 -53.45 5.40
C GLU A 41 -76.35 -52.48 5.14
N GLU A 42 -76.37 -51.74 4.02
CA GLU A 42 -75.36 -50.70 3.75
C GLU A 42 -75.38 -49.58 4.80
N LEU A 43 -76.58 -49.13 5.19
CA LEU A 43 -76.74 -48.13 6.25
C LEU A 43 -76.30 -48.67 7.62
N ALA A 44 -76.67 -49.91 7.94
CA ALA A 44 -76.25 -50.58 9.17
C ALA A 44 -74.73 -50.74 9.26
N ASN A 45 -74.09 -51.18 8.18
CA ASN A 45 -72.64 -51.32 8.09
C ASN A 45 -71.93 -49.96 8.23
N ALA A 46 -72.48 -48.90 7.61
CA ALA A 46 -71.94 -47.55 7.77
C ALA A 46 -72.02 -47.06 9.23
N ILE A 47 -73.11 -47.37 9.93
CA ILE A 47 -73.29 -47.02 11.34
C ILE A 47 -72.31 -47.82 12.22
N LEU A 48 -72.24 -49.14 12.05
CA LEU A 48 -71.38 -50.03 12.84
C LEU A 48 -69.88 -49.77 12.66
N HIS A 49 -69.47 -49.11 11.58
CA HIS A 49 -68.08 -48.69 11.42
C HIS A 49 -67.67 -47.60 12.43
N TYR A 50 -68.61 -46.74 12.83
CA TYR A 50 -68.33 -45.58 13.70
C TYR A 50 -68.98 -45.68 15.09
N LEU A 51 -69.97 -46.56 15.26
CA LEU A 51 -70.70 -46.79 16.51
C LEU A 51 -70.57 -48.27 16.94
N PRO A 52 -70.58 -48.57 18.25
CA PRO A 52 -70.31 -49.91 18.76
C PRO A 52 -71.40 -50.95 18.44
N ALA A 53 -72.66 -50.52 18.28
CA ALA A 53 -73.80 -51.40 18.00
C ALA A 53 -74.97 -50.60 17.38
N LEU A 54 -75.93 -51.31 16.78
CA LEU A 54 -77.20 -50.74 16.36
C LEU A 54 -78.19 -50.69 17.54
N ASP A 55 -78.88 -49.57 17.72
CA ASP A 55 -79.94 -49.37 18.72
C ASP A 55 -81.29 -49.10 18.04
N ALA A 56 -82.26 -49.97 18.25
CA ALA A 56 -83.60 -49.82 17.69
C ALA A 56 -84.36 -48.58 18.24
N ASN A 57 -83.93 -48.03 19.38
CA ASN A 57 -84.57 -46.89 20.02
C ASN A 57 -83.96 -45.54 19.62
N ASP A 58 -82.83 -45.54 18.89
CA ASP A 58 -82.15 -44.32 18.47
C ASP A 58 -82.30 -44.07 16.96
N PRO A 59 -83.18 -43.15 16.54
CA PRO A 59 -83.33 -42.80 15.12
C PRO A 59 -82.21 -41.90 14.59
N THR A 60 -81.24 -41.49 15.41
CA THR A 60 -80.18 -40.55 15.06
C THR A 60 -78.83 -41.19 14.75
N GLN A 61 -78.72 -42.52 14.78
CA GLN A 61 -77.46 -43.25 14.60
C GLN A 61 -76.73 -42.93 13.29
N LEU A 62 -77.45 -42.75 12.17
CA LEU A 62 -76.82 -42.37 10.91
C LEU A 62 -76.14 -41.00 11.00
N LEU A 63 -76.78 -40.05 11.69
CA LEU A 63 -76.20 -38.72 11.93
C LEU A 63 -74.98 -38.81 12.84
N GLN A 64 -75.06 -39.59 13.92
CA GLN A 64 -73.94 -39.80 14.83
C GLN A 64 -72.73 -40.42 14.13
N ALA A 65 -72.95 -41.42 13.27
CA ALA A 65 -71.90 -42.05 12.48
C ALA A 65 -71.23 -41.05 11.51
N ILE A 66 -72.01 -40.19 10.84
CA ILE A 66 -71.46 -39.12 9.99
C ILE A 66 -70.64 -38.12 10.81
N GLN A 67 -71.13 -37.71 11.98
CA GLN A 67 -70.39 -36.80 12.86
C GLN A 67 -69.08 -37.41 13.36
N ALA A 68 -69.11 -38.68 13.76
CA ALA A 68 -67.92 -39.42 14.17
C ALA A 68 -66.91 -39.56 13.03
N SER A 69 -67.37 -39.82 11.80
CA SER A 69 -66.50 -39.92 10.62
C SER A 69 -65.68 -38.64 10.34
N GLY A 70 -66.21 -37.48 10.75
CA GLY A 70 -65.56 -36.18 10.59
C GLY A 70 -64.81 -35.69 11.84
N GLY A 71 -64.94 -36.36 12.98
CA GLY A 71 -64.48 -35.86 14.29
C GLY A 71 -62.97 -35.70 14.42
N ASP A 72 -62.20 -36.52 13.71
CA ASP A 72 -60.73 -36.51 13.75
C ASP A 72 -60.11 -35.53 12.74
N TYR A 73 -60.92 -34.89 11.90
CA TYR A 73 -60.43 -33.88 10.96
C TYR A 73 -60.45 -32.50 11.60
N ALA A 74 -59.29 -31.86 11.65
CA ALA A 74 -59.17 -30.47 12.04
C ALA A 74 -59.98 -29.56 11.09
N LEU A 75 -61.09 -28.99 11.59
CA LEU A 75 -61.71 -27.81 10.99
C LEU A 75 -60.67 -26.69 10.96
N LYS A 76 -60.48 -26.04 9.78
CA LYS A 76 -59.53 -24.94 9.51
C LYS A 76 -58.79 -24.43 10.76
N ALA A 77 -57.67 -25.07 11.09
CA ALA A 77 -56.84 -24.66 12.21
C ALA A 77 -55.78 -23.65 11.75
N THR A 78 -55.45 -22.70 12.62
CA THR A 78 -54.36 -21.73 12.41
C THR A 78 -53.06 -22.13 13.10
N THR A 79 -53.05 -23.28 13.80
CA THR A 79 -51.91 -23.77 14.58
C THR A 79 -51.60 -25.22 14.23
N LEU A 80 -50.33 -25.62 14.36
CA LEU A 80 -49.88 -27.00 14.15
C LEU A 80 -50.55 -27.98 15.14
N ALA A 81 -50.71 -27.57 16.39
CA ALA A 81 -51.44 -28.34 17.41
C ALA A 81 -52.91 -28.59 17.01
N GLY A 82 -53.55 -27.63 16.34
CA GLY A 82 -54.91 -27.79 15.82
C GLY A 82 -55.02 -28.83 14.69
N TYR A 83 -53.92 -29.15 14.00
CA TYR A 83 -53.83 -30.25 13.03
C TYR A 83 -53.33 -31.57 13.66
N GLY A 84 -53.17 -31.64 14.99
CA GLY A 84 -52.64 -32.83 15.66
C GLY A 84 -51.12 -33.02 15.52
N ILE A 85 -50.39 -32.00 15.05
CA ILE A 85 -48.93 -32.04 14.91
C ILE A 85 -48.29 -31.60 16.23
N LEU A 86 -47.87 -32.58 17.05
CA LEU A 86 -47.32 -32.34 18.39
C LEU A 86 -45.79 -32.31 18.45
N ASN A 87 -45.10 -32.75 17.40
CA ASN A 87 -43.64 -32.86 17.34
C ASN A 87 -42.96 -31.75 16.53
N ALA A 88 -43.69 -30.68 16.21
CA ALA A 88 -43.12 -29.52 15.53
C ALA A 88 -42.55 -28.52 16.55
N TYR A 89 -41.43 -27.90 16.20
CA TYR A 89 -40.93 -26.76 16.97
C TYR A 89 -41.91 -25.58 16.90
N THR A 90 -42.17 -24.99 18.05
CA THR A 90 -42.93 -23.75 18.17
C THR A 90 -42.08 -22.57 17.73
N LYS A 91 -42.75 -21.47 17.34
CA LYS A 91 -42.06 -20.22 17.02
C LYS A 91 -41.17 -19.73 18.18
N PRO A 92 -41.63 -19.71 19.45
CA PRO A 92 -40.77 -19.31 20.58
C PRO A 92 -39.54 -20.21 20.78
N GLU A 93 -39.67 -21.54 20.59
CA GLU A 93 -38.51 -22.45 20.68
C GLU A 93 -37.49 -22.16 19.58
N THR A 94 -37.97 -21.94 18.36
CA THR A 94 -37.12 -21.58 17.22
C THR A 94 -36.42 -20.24 17.44
N ASP A 95 -37.16 -19.23 17.89
CA ASP A 95 -36.63 -17.91 18.20
C ASP A 95 -35.58 -17.99 19.33
N GLY A 96 -35.80 -18.82 20.35
CA GLY A 96 -34.85 -19.04 21.44
C GLY A 96 -33.56 -19.74 21.00
N LEU A 97 -33.67 -20.78 20.18
CA LEU A 97 -32.51 -21.48 19.61
C LEU A 97 -31.69 -20.55 18.69
N LEU A 98 -32.37 -19.74 17.87
CA LEU A 98 -31.71 -18.79 16.97
C LEU A 98 -31.06 -17.65 17.76
N ALA A 99 -31.75 -17.09 18.76
CA ALA A 99 -31.18 -16.09 19.65
C ALA A 99 -29.97 -16.64 20.42
N GLY A 100 -30.00 -17.91 20.84
CA GLY A 100 -28.84 -18.56 21.46
C GLY A 100 -27.63 -18.65 20.52
N LYS A 101 -27.85 -18.85 19.22
CA LYS A 101 -26.78 -18.83 18.20
C LYS A 101 -26.32 -17.42 17.81
N ALA A 102 -27.24 -16.44 17.79
CA ALA A 102 -26.96 -15.07 17.37
C ALA A 102 -26.39 -14.19 18.51
N ASN A 103 -26.70 -14.50 19.77
CA ASN A 103 -26.16 -13.82 20.95
C ASN A 103 -24.79 -14.34 21.38
N TRP A 104 -24.15 -15.17 20.58
CA TRP A 104 -22.78 -15.57 20.82
C TRP A 104 -21.81 -14.42 20.57
N GLY A 105 -21.73 -13.52 21.55
CA GLY A 105 -20.56 -12.72 21.92
C GLY A 105 -20.02 -11.70 20.92
N ILE A 106 -19.33 -10.70 21.45
CA ILE A 106 -18.53 -9.72 20.68
C ILE A 106 -17.20 -10.30 20.15
N THR A 107 -17.00 -11.62 20.23
CA THR A 107 -15.73 -12.28 19.89
C THR A 107 -15.96 -13.39 18.85
N LEU A 108 -15.01 -13.58 17.94
CA LEU A 108 -15.09 -14.61 16.90
C LEU A 108 -15.15 -16.03 17.50
N ALA A 109 -14.52 -16.25 18.65
CA ALA A 109 -14.58 -17.53 19.37
C ALA A 109 -16.00 -17.88 19.83
N ALA A 110 -16.82 -16.89 20.17
CA ALA A 110 -18.20 -17.14 20.56
C ALA A 110 -19.01 -17.70 19.38
N TYR A 111 -18.71 -17.29 18.15
CA TYR A 111 -19.30 -17.85 16.92
C TYR A 111 -18.72 -19.22 16.51
N GLY A 112 -17.83 -19.82 17.32
CA GLY A 112 -17.16 -21.08 16.99
C GLY A 112 -16.05 -20.96 15.94
N ILE A 113 -15.57 -19.74 15.66
CA ILE A 113 -14.46 -19.49 14.74
C ILE A 113 -13.14 -19.64 15.52
N GLY A 114 -12.48 -20.79 15.38
CA GLY A 114 -11.26 -21.13 16.11
C GLY A 114 -9.95 -20.75 15.42
N ASP A 115 -9.98 -20.49 14.12
CA ASP A 115 -8.81 -20.19 13.27
C ASP A 115 -8.58 -18.69 13.04
N ALA A 116 -9.45 -17.83 13.57
CA ALA A 116 -9.30 -16.40 13.43
C ALA A 116 -8.20 -15.82 14.32
N TYR A 117 -7.40 -14.92 13.75
CA TYR A 117 -6.46 -14.11 14.52
C TYR A 117 -7.20 -13.18 15.47
N THR A 118 -6.90 -13.28 16.76
CA THR A 118 -7.42 -12.35 17.77
C THR A 118 -6.63 -11.05 17.74
N LYS A 119 -7.25 -9.94 18.17
CA LYS A 119 -6.55 -8.66 18.37
C LYS A 119 -5.29 -8.84 19.22
N ILE A 120 -5.36 -9.65 20.28
CA ILE A 120 -4.22 -9.94 21.17
C ILE A 120 -3.10 -10.68 20.41
N ALA A 121 -3.43 -11.68 19.60
CA ALA A 121 -2.43 -12.41 18.80
C ALA A 121 -1.74 -11.48 17.80
N THR A 122 -2.52 -10.64 17.11
CA THR A 122 -1.99 -9.65 16.16
C THR A 122 -1.14 -8.59 16.85
N ASP A 123 -1.61 -8.04 17.96
CA ASP A 123 -0.87 -7.05 18.76
C ASP A 123 0.45 -7.65 19.28
N GLY A 124 0.47 -8.93 19.67
CA GLY A 124 1.69 -9.65 20.08
C GLY A 124 2.68 -9.84 18.93
N LEU A 125 2.21 -10.28 17.76
CA LEU A 125 3.03 -10.42 16.55
C LEU A 125 3.60 -9.07 16.10
N LEU A 126 2.80 -8.01 16.17
CA LEU A 126 3.21 -6.66 15.80
C LEU A 126 4.18 -6.07 16.82
N ALA A 127 3.93 -6.21 18.11
CA ALA A 127 4.84 -5.77 19.17
C ALA A 127 6.20 -6.45 19.05
N GLY A 128 6.24 -7.75 18.71
CA GLY A 128 7.49 -8.47 18.44
C GLY A 128 8.29 -7.91 17.26
N LYS A 129 7.60 -7.40 16.23
CA LYS A 129 8.22 -6.76 15.06
C LYS A 129 8.58 -5.28 15.28
N ALA A 130 7.76 -4.52 16.00
CA ALA A 130 7.87 -3.07 16.13
C ALA A 130 8.73 -2.63 17.33
N ASN A 131 8.70 -3.35 18.46
CA ASN A 131 9.30 -2.86 19.71
C ASN A 131 10.75 -3.30 19.94
N ASN A 132 11.30 -4.21 19.16
CA ASN A 132 12.63 -4.79 19.44
C ASN A 132 13.77 -4.28 18.54
N ALA A 133 13.48 -3.42 17.55
CA ALA A 133 14.47 -3.06 16.56
C ALA A 133 14.81 -1.55 16.60
N THR A 134 15.90 -1.22 17.30
CA THR A 134 16.57 0.10 17.17
C THR A 134 17.58 0.12 16.02
N THR A 135 17.70 -0.99 15.29
CA THR A 135 18.65 -1.18 14.20
C THR A 135 17.95 -1.77 12.98
N LEU A 136 18.51 -1.52 11.79
CA LEU A 136 18.01 -2.06 10.52
C LEU A 136 17.95 -3.61 10.53
N GLY A 137 18.94 -4.26 11.15
CA GLY A 137 18.97 -5.72 11.31
C GLY A 137 17.83 -6.26 12.19
N GLY A 138 17.39 -5.51 13.20
CA GLY A 138 16.22 -5.87 14.00
C GLY A 138 14.91 -5.89 13.21
N TYR A 139 14.83 -5.10 12.12
CA TYR A 139 13.72 -5.15 11.16
C TYR A 139 13.88 -6.23 10.09
N GLY A 140 14.96 -7.00 10.12
CA GLY A 140 15.28 -8.01 9.10
C GLY A 140 15.90 -7.45 7.82
N ILE A 141 16.36 -6.19 7.82
CA ILE A 141 17.07 -5.59 6.69
C ILE A 141 18.53 -6.03 6.76
N THR A 142 18.95 -6.91 5.84
CA THR A 142 20.27 -7.56 5.84
C THR A 142 21.25 -7.00 4.80
N ASP A 143 20.77 -6.20 3.86
CA ASP A 143 21.54 -5.63 2.75
C ASP A 143 21.97 -4.17 2.97
N ALA A 144 21.62 -3.59 4.12
CA ALA A 144 22.02 -2.23 4.48
C ALA A 144 23.42 -2.18 5.11
N TYR A 145 24.17 -1.12 4.82
CA TYR A 145 25.44 -0.83 5.51
C TYR A 145 25.21 -0.52 6.98
N THR A 146 25.96 -1.20 7.86
CA THR A 146 25.95 -0.89 9.30
C THR A 146 26.75 0.38 9.58
N GLN A 147 26.46 1.04 10.71
CA GLN A 147 27.25 2.20 11.15
C GLN A 147 28.75 1.88 11.24
N VAL A 148 29.10 0.67 11.72
CA VAL A 148 30.49 0.21 11.80
C VAL A 148 31.11 0.05 10.40
N ALA A 149 30.39 -0.54 9.44
CA ALA A 149 30.87 -0.70 8.08
C ALA A 149 31.10 0.66 7.40
N THR A 150 30.14 1.59 7.53
CA THR A 150 30.27 2.95 6.98
C THR A 150 31.44 3.70 7.62
N ASN A 151 31.57 3.64 8.95
CA ASN A 151 32.69 4.26 9.66
C ASN A 151 34.04 3.66 9.23
N GLY A 152 34.10 2.34 8.99
CA GLY A 152 35.30 1.68 8.48
C GLY A 152 35.68 2.12 7.06
N LEU A 153 34.70 2.20 6.15
CA LEU A 153 34.92 2.69 4.79
C LEU A 153 35.37 4.16 4.78
N LEU A 154 34.77 4.99 5.63
CA LEU A 154 35.13 6.41 5.75
C LEU A 154 36.51 6.59 6.40
N ALA A 155 36.82 5.85 7.46
CA ALA A 155 38.13 5.86 8.09
C ALA A 155 39.21 5.34 7.13
N GLY A 156 38.90 4.33 6.30
CA GLY A 156 39.79 3.88 5.24
C GLY A 156 40.09 4.97 4.21
N LYS A 157 39.11 5.79 3.85
CA LYS A 157 39.33 6.98 3.02
C LYS A 157 40.13 8.07 3.74
N ALA A 158 39.84 8.32 5.02
CA ALA A 158 40.48 9.40 5.79
C ALA A 158 41.92 9.08 6.22
N ASN A 159 42.19 7.85 6.64
CA ASN A 159 43.49 7.43 7.18
C ASN A 159 44.53 7.15 6.09
N ASN A 160 44.09 6.82 4.86
CA ASN A 160 44.99 6.63 3.72
C ASN A 160 45.38 7.94 3.03
N ALA A 161 44.84 9.07 3.45
CA ALA A 161 45.06 10.35 2.81
C ALA A 161 46.06 11.23 3.58
N THR A 162 47.36 10.92 3.43
CA THR A 162 48.45 11.85 3.79
C THR A 162 48.77 12.85 2.68
N SER A 163 48.00 12.82 1.59
CA SER A 163 48.14 13.69 0.43
C SER A 163 46.77 14.07 -0.12
N LEU A 164 46.68 15.20 -0.83
CA LEU A 164 45.45 15.63 -1.49
C LEU A 164 44.96 14.63 -2.54
N ALA A 165 45.87 13.88 -3.17
CA ALA A 165 45.54 12.78 -4.06
C ALA A 165 44.80 11.63 -3.34
N GLY A 166 45.13 11.36 -2.07
CA GLY A 166 44.40 10.38 -1.24
C GLY A 166 42.94 10.77 -0.96
N TYR A 167 42.62 12.07 -1.03
CA TYR A 167 41.25 12.59 -0.99
C TYR A 167 40.58 12.68 -2.38
N GLY A 168 41.27 12.29 -3.46
CA GLY A 168 40.76 12.39 -4.83
C GLY A 168 40.87 13.78 -5.45
N ILE A 169 41.70 14.68 -4.89
CA ILE A 169 41.96 16.01 -5.45
C ILE A 169 43.15 15.89 -6.41
N THR A 170 42.90 16.01 -7.72
CA THR A 170 43.90 15.78 -8.79
C THR A 170 44.61 17.04 -9.28
N ASP A 171 44.03 18.23 -9.09
CA ASP A 171 44.59 19.51 -9.55
C ASP A 171 44.91 20.48 -8.39
N PRO A 172 45.73 20.11 -7.40
CA PRO A 172 46.12 21.05 -6.37
C PRO A 172 47.14 22.06 -6.91
N VAL A 173 46.84 23.36 -6.79
CA VAL A 173 47.70 24.42 -7.33
C VAL A 173 49.07 24.46 -6.64
N TRP A 174 49.20 24.12 -5.35
CA TRP A 174 50.49 23.85 -4.69
C TRP A 174 50.26 23.15 -3.33
N THR A 175 50.85 21.99 -3.08
CA THR A 175 50.59 21.18 -1.86
C THR A 175 51.80 20.67 -1.12
N ASP A 176 53.00 20.86 -1.64
CA ASP A 176 54.18 20.64 -0.82
C ASP A 176 54.51 21.93 -0.09
N TRP A 177 54.89 21.84 1.19
CA TRP A 177 55.39 22.93 2.05
C TRP A 177 56.54 23.76 1.41
N ASN A 178 56.99 23.35 0.23
CA ASN A 178 57.99 23.97 -0.62
C ASN A 178 57.38 24.88 -1.70
N ALA A 179 56.08 25.19 -1.65
CA ALA A 179 55.43 26.11 -2.59
C ALA A 179 56.18 27.45 -2.69
N THR A 180 56.62 27.99 -1.55
CA THR A 180 57.41 29.22 -1.48
C THR A 180 58.82 29.04 -2.09
N PRO A 181 59.64 28.03 -1.73
CA PRO A 181 60.88 27.71 -2.45
C PRO A 181 60.70 27.50 -3.96
N LYS A 182 59.65 26.81 -4.40
CA LYS A 182 59.39 26.55 -5.84
C LYS A 182 59.02 27.82 -6.59
N ALA A 183 58.19 28.69 -6.00
CA ALA A 183 57.90 30.00 -6.54
C ALA A 183 59.18 30.87 -6.61
N ILE A 184 60.01 30.85 -5.56
CA ILE A 184 61.30 31.56 -5.53
C ILE A 184 62.24 31.03 -6.61
N VAL A 185 62.39 29.71 -6.77
CA VAL A 185 63.25 29.13 -7.81
C VAL A 185 62.72 29.44 -9.21
N ALA A 186 61.40 29.32 -9.45
CA ALA A 186 60.80 29.67 -10.73
C ALA A 186 60.96 31.17 -11.09
N GLN A 187 60.88 32.05 -10.09
CA GLN A 187 61.13 33.49 -10.28
C GLN A 187 62.62 33.82 -10.42
N ALA A 188 63.51 33.13 -9.70
CA ALA A 188 64.95 33.38 -9.72
C ALA A 188 65.69 32.76 -10.91
N SER A 189 65.14 31.69 -11.51
CA SER A 189 65.65 31.08 -12.75
C SER A 189 65.06 31.72 -14.01
N ALA A 190 63.98 32.50 -13.89
CA ALA A 190 63.61 33.45 -14.93
C ALA A 190 64.66 34.57 -14.92
N GLU A 191 65.53 34.61 -15.92
CA GLU A 191 66.40 35.75 -16.13
C GLU A 191 65.53 37.02 -16.16
N ALA A 192 65.92 38.07 -15.42
CA ALA A 192 65.33 39.40 -15.60
C ALA A 192 65.56 39.81 -17.06
N GLY A 193 64.60 39.53 -17.95
CA GLY A 193 65.02 39.28 -19.31
C GLY A 193 64.07 38.59 -20.28
N GLY A 194 62.96 37.96 -19.90
CA GLY A 194 62.03 37.49 -20.95
C GLY A 194 61.42 38.69 -21.70
N VAL A 195 61.38 38.71 -23.04
CA VAL A 195 60.54 39.71 -23.74
C VAL A 195 59.09 39.53 -23.27
N GLY A 196 58.45 40.62 -22.85
CA GLY A 196 57.13 40.61 -22.21
C GLY A 196 57.15 40.46 -20.68
N THR A 197 58.32 40.32 -20.06
CA THR A 197 58.45 40.30 -18.59
C THR A 197 58.59 41.71 -18.02
N TYR A 198 58.12 41.87 -16.79
CA TYR A 198 58.25 43.11 -16.03
C TYR A 198 59.36 42.95 -14.98
N ALA A 199 60.16 43.98 -14.81
CA ALA A 199 61.20 44.04 -13.79
C ALA A 199 61.19 45.41 -13.09
N LEU A 200 61.66 45.45 -11.85
CA LEU A 200 61.99 46.68 -11.15
C LEU A 200 63.46 46.99 -11.39
N LEU A 201 63.72 48.09 -12.10
CA LEU A 201 65.06 48.49 -12.52
C LEU A 201 65.36 49.90 -12.00
N MET A 202 66.61 50.14 -11.62
CA MET A 202 67.13 51.49 -11.52
C MET A 202 67.60 51.92 -12.90
N VAL A 203 67.15 53.07 -13.38
CA VAL A 203 67.43 53.55 -14.74
C VAL A 203 68.27 54.82 -14.63
N GLY A 204 69.45 54.86 -15.27
CA GLY A 204 70.32 56.06 -15.29
C GLY A 204 71.47 56.12 -14.27
N GLY A 205 71.71 55.06 -13.49
CA GLY A 205 72.64 55.07 -12.35
C GLY A 205 74.15 54.90 -12.63
N SER A 206 74.73 55.58 -13.62
CA SER A 206 76.19 55.73 -13.72
C SER A 206 76.59 57.16 -13.39
N ALA A 207 77.52 57.36 -12.45
CA ALA A 207 77.88 58.62 -11.78
C ALA A 207 78.42 59.78 -12.65
N SER A 208 78.05 59.88 -13.93
CA SER A 208 78.48 60.94 -14.84
C SER A 208 77.29 61.61 -15.56
N SER A 209 76.87 62.73 -14.98
CA SER A 209 76.31 63.94 -15.60
C SER A 209 75.53 63.84 -16.92
N SER A 210 74.22 64.08 -16.84
CA SER A 210 73.38 65.03 -17.62
C SER A 210 71.95 64.48 -17.74
N TYR A 211 71.01 65.19 -17.13
CA TYR A 211 69.62 64.77 -16.90
C TYR A 211 68.79 64.97 -18.18
N GLU A 212 68.34 63.88 -18.79
CA GLU A 212 67.12 63.84 -19.61
C GLU A 212 66.02 63.22 -18.73
N PRO A 213 64.85 63.85 -18.54
CA PRO A 213 63.82 63.30 -17.67
C PRO A 213 63.33 61.94 -18.19
N LEU A 214 63.34 60.92 -17.34
CA LEU A 214 62.83 59.60 -17.67
C LEU A 214 61.29 59.63 -17.81
N TYR A 215 60.77 59.69 -19.03
CA TYR A 215 59.32 59.69 -19.27
C TYR A 215 58.75 58.26 -19.37
N GLN A 216 57.53 58.07 -18.86
CA GLN A 216 56.80 56.81 -19.05
C GLN A 216 56.62 56.53 -20.54
N GLY A 217 56.87 55.29 -20.94
CA GLY A 217 56.85 54.85 -22.33
C GLY A 217 58.17 55.04 -23.08
N ALA A 218 59.15 55.74 -22.50
CA ALA A 218 60.49 55.82 -23.08
C ALA A 218 61.15 54.43 -23.12
N LEU A 219 62.01 54.24 -24.13
CA LEU A 219 62.80 53.03 -24.29
C LEU A 219 64.21 53.29 -23.78
N VAL A 220 64.69 52.43 -22.90
CA VAL A 220 66.05 52.48 -22.36
C VAL A 220 66.75 51.17 -22.62
N ALA A 221 68.00 51.25 -23.08
CA ALA A 221 68.84 50.09 -23.24
C ALA A 221 69.14 49.49 -21.86
N GLY A 222 69.11 48.17 -21.75
CA GLY A 222 69.40 47.49 -20.49
C GLY A 222 70.80 47.80 -19.94
N SER A 223 71.76 48.18 -20.80
CA SER A 223 73.06 48.73 -20.41
C SER A 223 73.00 50.01 -19.56
N ALA A 224 71.89 50.75 -19.60
CA ALA A 224 71.64 51.94 -18.78
C ALA A 224 70.75 51.65 -17.57
N CYS A 225 70.40 50.38 -17.35
CA CYS A 225 69.63 49.91 -16.21
C CYS A 225 70.49 49.11 -15.25
N LEU A 226 70.12 49.10 -13.98
CA LEU A 226 70.72 48.29 -12.92
C LEU A 226 69.59 47.56 -12.17
N PHE A 227 69.88 46.36 -11.66
CA PHE A 227 68.96 45.58 -10.85
C PHE A 227 69.68 44.92 -9.69
N THR A 228 68.91 44.47 -8.69
CA THR A 228 69.38 43.64 -7.58
C THR A 228 69.15 42.18 -7.94
N ASN A 229 70.21 41.38 -8.00
CA ASN A 229 70.10 39.95 -8.25
C ASN A 229 69.61 39.22 -6.99
N ALA A 230 69.30 37.92 -7.14
CA ALA A 230 68.88 37.05 -6.04
C ALA A 230 69.95 36.89 -4.92
N GLY A 231 71.20 37.34 -5.16
CA GLY A 231 72.26 37.37 -4.16
C GLY A 231 72.29 38.63 -3.29
N GLY A 232 71.36 39.57 -3.50
CA GLY A 232 71.25 40.81 -2.71
C GLY A 232 72.28 41.89 -3.04
N ALA A 233 73.01 41.76 -4.16
CA ALA A 233 73.97 42.77 -4.60
C ALA A 233 73.25 43.93 -5.30
N SER A 234 73.40 45.15 -4.80
CA SER A 234 72.73 46.38 -5.27
C SER A 234 73.24 46.93 -6.61
N SER A 235 74.15 46.23 -7.29
CA SER A 235 74.75 46.64 -8.57
C SER A 235 75.10 45.42 -9.44
N SER A 236 74.17 44.47 -9.55
CA SER A 236 74.45 43.13 -10.11
C SER A 236 74.61 43.03 -11.63
N GLY A 237 74.90 44.15 -12.30
CA GLY A 237 75.08 44.25 -13.74
C GLY A 237 73.92 44.90 -14.45
N THR A 238 73.99 44.92 -15.78
CA THR A 238 73.00 45.52 -16.67
C THR A 238 72.07 44.43 -17.22
N PRO A 239 70.74 44.57 -17.13
CA PRO A 239 69.83 43.62 -17.75
C PRO A 239 70.02 43.65 -19.28
N ALA A 240 69.75 42.54 -19.97
CA ALA A 240 69.86 42.49 -21.41
C ALA A 240 68.67 43.18 -22.10
N GLY A 241 68.86 43.61 -23.35
CA GLY A 241 67.77 44.05 -24.22
C GLY A 241 67.32 45.50 -24.04
N THR A 242 66.12 45.83 -24.52
CA THR A 242 65.51 47.15 -24.44
C THR A 242 64.28 47.11 -23.54
N TRP A 243 64.17 48.09 -22.68
CA TRP A 243 63.17 48.17 -21.62
C TRP A 243 62.32 49.41 -21.81
N LYS A 244 61.00 49.23 -21.81
CA LYS A 244 60.02 50.32 -21.81
C LYS A 244 59.71 50.70 -20.38
N LEU A 245 59.86 51.97 -20.04
CA LEU A 245 59.51 52.49 -18.72
C LEU A 245 57.98 52.47 -18.57
N MET A 246 57.47 51.79 -17.54
CA MET A 246 56.03 51.66 -17.30
C MET A 246 55.55 52.59 -16.18
N GLY A 247 56.42 52.92 -15.23
CA GLY A 247 56.13 53.85 -14.14
C GLY A 247 57.21 53.81 -13.07
N THR A 248 57.42 54.93 -12.38
CA THR A 248 58.36 55.02 -11.25
C THR A 248 57.65 54.74 -9.94
N LEU A 249 58.25 53.89 -9.10
CA LEU A 249 57.72 53.50 -7.80
C LEU A 249 58.27 54.37 -6.67
N TYR A 250 59.50 54.87 -6.80
CA TYR A 250 60.17 55.67 -5.78
C TYR A 250 61.29 56.50 -6.41
N ASN A 251 61.50 57.72 -5.88
CA ASN A 251 62.45 58.78 -6.29
C ASN A 251 62.77 58.84 -7.80
N HIS A 252 62.34 59.91 -8.49
CA HIS A 252 62.46 60.04 -9.97
C HIS A 252 63.81 60.63 -10.41
N ASP A 253 64.69 60.99 -9.47
CA ASP A 253 65.89 61.77 -9.80
C ASP A 253 66.93 61.01 -10.63
N ALA A 254 66.85 59.67 -10.71
CA ALA A 254 67.77 58.80 -11.47
C ALA A 254 69.25 58.94 -11.05
N ILE A 255 69.50 59.57 -9.92
CA ILE A 255 70.83 59.90 -9.39
C ILE A 255 71.10 59.05 -8.14
N ASN A 256 70.07 58.82 -7.34
CA ASN A 256 70.20 58.10 -6.09
C ASN A 256 69.82 56.61 -6.25
N PRO A 257 70.49 55.71 -5.51
CA PRO A 257 70.25 54.27 -5.57
C PRO A 257 68.85 53.83 -5.08
N ASP A 258 68.03 54.77 -4.63
CA ASP A 258 66.63 54.57 -4.24
C ASP A 258 65.63 54.76 -5.39
N SER A 259 66.09 55.15 -6.59
CA SER A 259 65.27 55.30 -7.79
C SER A 259 64.85 53.93 -8.36
N ALA A 260 63.58 53.56 -8.22
CA ALA A 260 63.04 52.27 -8.70
C ALA A 260 61.95 52.47 -9.76
N THR A 261 62.16 51.91 -10.94
CA THR A 261 61.23 52.02 -12.09
C THR A 261 60.74 50.65 -12.51
N LEU A 262 59.42 50.49 -12.60
CA LEU A 262 58.81 49.35 -13.25
C LEU A 262 59.04 49.45 -14.76
N CYS A 263 59.70 48.45 -15.32
CA CYS A 263 60.05 48.38 -16.73
C CYS A 263 59.52 47.09 -17.35
N LEU A 264 59.10 47.16 -18.61
CA LEU A 264 58.70 46.01 -19.43
C LEU A 264 59.79 45.73 -20.47
N ARG A 265 60.31 44.51 -20.54
CA ARG A 265 61.26 44.16 -21.60
C ARG A 265 60.51 44.03 -22.92
N VAL A 266 60.92 44.80 -23.93
CA VAL A 266 60.27 44.80 -25.25
C VAL A 266 61.12 44.14 -26.35
N SER A 267 62.42 43.96 -26.13
CA SER A 267 63.35 43.19 -26.99
C SER A 267 64.57 42.74 -26.21
#